data_AF-A0A410NT64-F1
#
_entry.id   AF-A0A410NT64-F1
#
_cell.length_a   1.000
_cell.length_b   1.000
_cell.length_c   1.000
_cell.angle_alpha   90.00
_cell.angle_beta   90.00
_cell.angle_gamma   90.00
#
_symmetry.space_group_name_H-M   'P 1'
#
loop_
_entity.id
_entity.type
_entity.pdbx_description
1 polymer ?
#
loop_
_entity_poly.entity_id
_entity_poly.type
_entity_poly.pdbx_seq_one_letter_code
_entity_poly.pdbx_strand_id
1 'polypeptide(L)' 'MGDRLPISPMTPTVPDLLMDPAVSHALKAVLRVWELRDPVDAAKDARLLADLLERRADEAISWTI' A
#
# COMPACT_ATOMS: atom_id res chain seq x y z
N MET A 1 13.33 31.18 -19.59
CA MET A 1 12.56 29.95 -19.83
C MET A 1 12.89 29.00 -18.70
N GLY A 2 12.04 28.92 -17.68
CA GLY A 2 12.27 28.07 -16.52
C GLY A 2 11.52 26.77 -16.71
N ASP A 3 12.20 25.72 -17.15
CA ASP A 3 11.66 24.37 -17.15
C ASP A 3 11.62 23.87 -15.70
N ARG A 4 10.52 24.21 -14.99
CA ARG A 4 10.11 23.43 -13.82
C ARG A 4 9.72 22.05 -14.34
N LEU A 5 10.66 21.11 -14.26
CA LEU A 5 10.33 19.69 -14.38
C LEU A 5 9.15 19.40 -13.44
N PRO A 6 8.12 18.65 -13.89
CA PRO A 6 7.05 18.23 -13.00
C PRO A 6 7.69 17.40 -11.88
N ILE A 7 7.63 17.91 -10.66
CA ILE A 7 7.83 17.08 -9.47
C ILE A 7 6.78 15.98 -9.56
N SER A 8 7.14 14.80 -10.03
CA SER A 8 6.31 13.62 -9.78
C SER A 8 6.09 13.60 -8.27
N PRO A 9 4.85 13.51 -7.77
CA PRO A 9 4.65 13.33 -6.34
C PRO A 9 5.47 12.10 -5.97
N MET A 10 6.51 12.29 -5.14
CA MET A 10 7.40 11.20 -4.74
C MET A 10 6.51 10.08 -4.25
N THR A 11 6.57 8.93 -4.92
CA THR A 11 5.92 7.73 -4.42
C THR A 11 6.52 7.50 -3.03
N PRO A 12 5.69 7.42 -1.98
CA PRO A 12 6.19 7.34 -0.61
C PRO A 12 7.06 6.10 -0.46
N THR A 13 8.20 6.26 0.21
CA THR A 13 9.11 5.15 0.51
C THR A 13 8.60 4.34 1.70
N VAL A 14 9.12 3.12 1.89
CA VAL A 14 8.79 2.30 3.07
C VAL A 14 9.08 3.05 4.39
N PRO A 15 10.25 3.70 4.58
CA PRO A 15 10.49 4.53 5.76
C PRO A 15 9.46 5.64 5.97
N ASP A 16 9.03 6.34 4.91
CA ASP A 16 8.01 7.40 5.01
C ASP A 16 6.70 6.84 5.57
N LEU A 17 6.25 5.70 5.05
CA LEU A 17 5.04 5.03 5.50
C LEU A 17 5.15 4.49 6.93
N LEU A 18 6.33 4.06 7.36
CA LEU A 18 6.55 3.60 8.74
C LEU A 18 6.50 4.76 9.75
N MET A 19 6.92 5.95 9.36
CA MET A 19 6.91 7.15 10.19
C MET A 19 5.56 7.87 10.20
N ASP A 20 4.74 7.70 9.18
CA ASP A 20 3.44 8.36 9.07
C ASP A 20 2.43 7.85 10.13
N PRO A 21 1.97 8.69 11.08
CA PRO A 21 1.00 8.29 12.11
C PRO A 21 -0.39 7.96 11.56
N ALA A 22 -0.74 8.40 10.35
CA ALA A 22 -2.00 8.08 9.69
C ALA A 22 -2.03 6.65 9.11
N VAL A 23 -0.85 6.05 8.88
CA VAL A 23 -0.75 4.66 8.40
C VAL A 23 -1.05 3.69 9.54
N SER A 24 -1.95 2.74 9.30
CA SER A 24 -2.38 1.78 10.30
C SER A 24 -1.21 0.90 10.80
N HIS A 25 -1.24 0.54 12.08
CA HIS A 25 -0.24 -0.36 12.67
C HIS A 25 -0.14 -1.71 11.94
N ALA A 26 -1.27 -2.21 11.42
CA ALA A 26 -1.32 -3.46 10.65
C ALA A 26 -0.53 -3.33 9.33
N LEU A 27 -0.71 -2.24 8.58
CA LEU A 27 0.05 -2.02 7.34
C LEU A 27 1.55 -1.84 7.64
N LYS A 28 1.90 -1.12 8.71
CA LYS A 28 3.31 -1.00 9.15
C LYS A 28 3.93 -2.35 9.50
N ALA A 29 3.16 -3.25 10.11
CA ALA A 29 3.63 -4.61 10.40
C ALA A 29 3.92 -5.40 9.12
N VAL A 30 3.03 -5.32 8.13
CA VAL A 30 3.25 -5.94 6.81
C VAL A 30 4.52 -5.38 6.15
N LEU A 31 4.68 -4.06 6.12
CA LEU A 31 5.85 -3.40 5.54
C LEU A 31 7.17 -3.88 6.19
N ARG A 32 7.22 -3.99 7.52
CA ARG A 32 8.42 -4.48 8.24
C ARG A 32 8.73 -5.94 7.94
N VAL A 33 7.71 -6.80 7.81
CA VAL A 33 7.91 -8.21 7.49
C VAL A 33 8.37 -8.38 6.04
N TRP A 34 7.84 -7.56 5.13
CA TRP A 34 8.11 -7.67 3.69
C TRP A 34 9.38 -6.94 3.24
N GLU A 35 9.96 -6.06 4.06
CA GLU A 35 11.23 -5.38 3.77
C GLU A 35 12.37 -6.36 3.47
N LEU A 36 12.33 -7.57 4.05
CA LEU A 36 13.34 -8.61 3.84
C LEU A 36 13.04 -9.54 2.64
N ARG A 37 11.91 -9.35 1.95
CA ARG A 37 11.47 -10.21 0.85
C ARG A 37 11.95 -9.69 -0.49
N ASP A 38 11.94 -10.59 -1.48
CA ASP A 38 12.05 -10.18 -2.88
C ASP A 38 10.91 -9.19 -3.22
N PRO A 39 11.24 -8.02 -3.79
CA PRO A 39 10.25 -6.97 -4.03
C PRO A 39 9.21 -7.35 -5.09
N VAL A 40 9.55 -8.23 -6.05
CA VAL A 40 8.61 -8.68 -7.08
C VAL A 40 7.57 -9.62 -6.46
N ASP A 41 8.00 -10.53 -5.60
CA ASP A 41 7.07 -11.43 -4.91
C ASP A 41 6.24 -10.71 -3.85
N ALA A 42 6.81 -9.75 -3.12
CA ALA A 42 6.04 -8.90 -2.21
C ALA A 42 4.96 -8.10 -2.94
N ALA A 43 5.25 -7.58 -4.14
CA ALA A 43 4.27 -6.87 -4.96
C ALA A 43 3.13 -7.78 -5.47
N LYS A 44 3.44 -9.02 -5.88
CA LYS A 44 2.42 -10.01 -6.26
C LYS A 44 1.49 -10.33 -5.09
N ASP A 45 2.06 -10.56 -3.91
CA ASP A 45 1.28 -10.87 -2.71
C ASP A 45 0.42 -9.66 -2.28
N ALA A 46 0.94 -8.44 -2.40
CA ALA A 46 0.19 -7.21 -2.17
C ALA A 46 -1.04 -7.14 -3.06
N ARG A 47 -0.90 -7.49 -4.35
CA ARG A 47 -2.00 -7.50 -5.31
C ARG A 47 -3.05 -8.54 -4.94
N LEU A 48 -2.64 -9.76 -4.61
CA LEU A 48 -3.56 -10.82 -4.15
C LEU A 48 -4.32 -10.41 -2.88
N LEU A 49 -3.62 -9.77 -1.92
CA LEU A 49 -4.23 -9.28 -0.70
C LEU A 49 -5.27 -8.18 -0.99
N ALA A 50 -4.94 -7.22 -1.86
CA ALA A 50 -5.86 -6.16 -2.27
C ALA A 50 -7.12 -6.74 -2.93
N ASP A 51 -6.96 -7.62 -3.91
CA ASP A 51 -8.08 -8.25 -4.63
C ASP A 51 -9.01 -9.01 -3.65
N LEU A 52 -8.45 -9.68 -2.63
CA LEU A 52 -9.23 -10.39 -1.61
C LEU A 52 -10.01 -9.43 -0.70
N LEU A 53 -9.37 -8.35 -0.25
CA LEU A 53 -9.98 -7.38 0.66
C LEU A 53 -11.08 -6.57 -0.04
N GLU A 54 -10.87 -6.20 -1.30
CA GLU A 54 -11.87 -5.53 -2.14
C GLU A 54 -13.12 -6.40 -2.28
N ARG A 55 -12.97 -7.68 -2.67
CA ARG A 55 -14.10 -8.63 -2.75
C ARG A 55 -14.86 -8.74 -1.43
N ARG A 56 -14.14 -8.80 -0.31
CA ARG A 56 -14.75 -8.91 1.02
C ARG A 56 -15.51 -7.64 1.41
N ALA A 57 -15.00 -6.47 1.01
CA ALA A 57 -15.68 -5.20 1.21
C ALA A 57 -16.96 -5.11 0.37
N ASP A 58 -16.89 -5.51 -0.91
CA ASP A 58 -18.03 -5.55 -1.81
C ASP A 58 -19.13 -6.47 -1.29
N GLU A 59 -18.76 -7.68 -0.82
CA GLU A 59 -19.69 -8.60 -0.18
C GLU A 59 -20.37 -7.95 1.04
N ALA A 60 -19.60 -7.34 1.93
CA ALA A 60 -20.14 -6.71 3.14
C ALA A 60 -21.15 -5.59 2.84
N ILE A 61 -20.90 -4.79 1.80
CA ILE A 61 -21.82 -3.75 1.34
C ILE A 61 -23.06 -4.39 0.70
N SER A 62 -22.90 -5.45 -0.10
CA SER A 62 -24.01 -6.15 -0.76
C SER A 62 -24.99 -6.79 0.22
N TRP A 63 -24.56 -7.15 1.43
CA TRP A 63 -25.45 -7.68 2.49
C TRP A 63 -26.19 -6.60 3.29
N THR A 64 -25.83 -5.34 3.10
CA THR A 64 -26.37 -4.21 3.88
C THR A 64 -27.49 -3.47 3.14
N ILE A 65 -27.74 -3.80 1.86
CA ILE A 65 -28.81 -3.23 1.01
C ILE A 65 -29.95 -4.23 0.84
#